data_AF-A0A2T5C7Q2-F1
#
_entry.id   AF-A0A2T5C7Q2-F1
#
_cell.length_a   1.000
_cell.length_b   1.000
_cell.length_c   1.000
_cell.angle_alpha   90.00
_cell.angle_beta   90.00
_cell.angle_gamma   90.00
#
_symmetry.space_group_name_H-M   'P 1'
#
loop_
_entity.id
_entity.type
_entity.pdbx_description
1 polymer ?
#
loop_
_entity_poly.entity_id
_entity_poly.type
_entity_poly.pdbx_seq_one_letter_code
_entity_poly.pdbx_strand_id
1 'polypeptide(L)'
;MQEKSLGYLDYFELELTGEGMRIMLAEDAPRELLDLAREVCGPDEEGLLVCLYEALTCIAEAEAPEYCAIDEKVCPSNMFENVVEALRRER
;
A
#
# COMPACT_ATOMS: atom_id res chain seq x y z
N MET A 1 8.57 0.45 -10.51
CA MET A 1 7.88 -0.11 -9.33
C MET A 1 8.24 0.70 -8.11
N GLN A 2 9.50 0.69 -7.64
CA GLN A 2 9.93 1.44 -6.46
C GLN A 2 9.63 2.95 -6.54
N GLU A 3 9.99 3.61 -7.65
CA GLU A 3 9.68 5.06 -7.84
C GLU A 3 8.17 5.34 -7.84
N LYS A 4 7.36 4.44 -8.40
CA LYS A 4 5.90 4.58 -8.41
C LYS A 4 5.33 4.35 -7.01
N SER A 5 5.83 3.36 -6.28
CA SER A 5 5.46 3.15 -4.88
C SER A 5 5.80 4.35 -4.03
N LEU A 6 7.00 4.93 -4.21
CA LEU A 6 7.40 6.15 -3.50
C LEU A 6 6.46 7.32 -3.83
N GLY A 7 6.11 7.52 -5.11
CA GLY A 7 5.16 8.56 -5.50
C GLY A 7 3.73 8.33 -4.99
N TYR A 8 3.32 7.07 -4.77
CA TYR A 8 2.04 6.77 -4.13
C TYR A 8 2.05 7.05 -2.63
N LEU A 9 3.17 6.82 -1.95
CA LEU A 9 3.31 7.10 -0.51
C LEU A 9 3.09 8.58 -0.17
N ASP A 10 3.39 9.50 -1.10
CA ASP A 10 3.16 10.94 -0.92
C ASP A 10 1.66 11.32 -0.74
N TYR A 11 0.73 10.43 -1.11
CA TYR A 11 -0.71 10.64 -0.95
C TYR A 11 -1.29 10.03 0.33
N PHE A 12 -0.47 9.41 1.17
CA PHE A 12 -0.94 8.85 2.43
C PHE A 12 -0.81 9.87 3.56
N GLU A 13 -1.90 10.03 4.31
CA GLU A 13 -1.96 10.88 5.50
C GLU A 13 -2.10 10.01 6.76
N LEU A 14 -1.28 10.30 7.77
CA LEU A 14 -1.28 9.60 9.05
C LEU A 14 -1.88 10.52 10.11
N GLU A 15 -3.01 10.11 10.67
CA GLU A 15 -3.70 10.82 11.75
C GLU A 15 -3.55 10.07 13.07
N LEU A 16 -3.06 10.75 14.11
CA LEU A 16 -3.03 10.20 15.47
C LEU A 16 -4.39 10.42 16.14
N THR A 17 -5.09 9.33 16.44
CA THR A 17 -6.38 9.33 17.12
C THR A 17 -6.22 8.87 18.57
N GLY A 18 -7.30 8.97 19.37
CA GLY A 18 -7.32 8.41 20.72
C GLY A 18 -7.22 6.88 20.78
N GLU A 19 -7.39 6.20 19.65
CA GLU A 19 -7.40 4.73 19.51
C GLU A 19 -6.13 4.20 18.82
N GLY A 20 -5.27 5.08 18.29
CA GLY A 20 -4.04 4.70 17.61
C GLY A 20 -3.72 5.59 16.42
N MET A 21 -3.12 5.00 15.39
CA MET A 21 -2.81 5.69 14.14
C MET A 21 -3.81 5.27 13.06
N ARG A 22 -4.41 6.25 12.39
CA ARG A 22 -5.27 6.06 11.24
C ARG A 22 -4.51 6.44 9.97
N ILE A 23 -4.64 5.60 8.94
CA ILE A 23 -4.06 5.86 7.62
C ILE A 23 -5.20 6.23 6.67
N MET A 24 -5.04 7.34 5.98
CA MET A 24 -6.00 7.89 5.03
C MET A 24 -5.29 8.24 3.71
N LEU A 25 -6.06 8.47 2.66
CA LEU A 25 -5.55 9.04 1.41
C LEU A 25 -5.93 10.52 1.33
N ALA A 26 -5.00 11.33 0.83
CA ALA A 26 -5.24 12.73 0.52
C ALA A 26 -6.40 12.90 -0.48
N GLU A 27 -7.09 14.05 -0.44
CA GLU A 27 -8.24 14.32 -1.32
C GLU A 27 -7.89 14.31 -2.81
N ASP A 28 -6.64 14.64 -3.15
CA ASP A 28 -6.11 14.65 -4.51
C ASP A 28 -5.39 13.35 -4.91
N ALA A 29 -5.49 12.31 -4.08
CA ALA A 29 -4.93 11.00 -4.38
C ALA A 29 -5.40 10.50 -5.75
N PRO A 30 -4.49 9.98 -6.60
CA PRO A 30 -4.85 9.57 -7.94
C PRO A 30 -5.80 8.39 -7.88
N ARG A 31 -6.78 8.37 -8.80
CA ARG A 31 -7.81 7.33 -8.82
C ARG A 31 -7.24 5.92 -8.97
N GLU A 32 -6.12 5.76 -9.68
CA GLU A 32 -5.40 4.49 -9.79
C GLU A 32 -4.95 3.94 -8.42
N LEU A 33 -4.57 4.80 -7.46
CA LEU A 33 -4.19 4.36 -6.12
C LEU A 33 -5.40 3.86 -5.32
N LEU A 34 -6.55 4.51 -5.47
CA LEU A 34 -7.82 4.06 -4.89
C LEU A 34 -8.29 2.73 -5.49
N ASP A 35 -8.15 2.57 -6.80
CA ASP A 35 -8.51 1.35 -7.50
C ASP A 35 -7.57 0.20 -7.10
N LEU A 36 -6.26 0.47 -6.92
CA LEU A 36 -5.29 -0.48 -6.40
C LEU A 36 -5.64 -0.95 -4.98
N ALA A 37 -5.99 -0.04 -4.07
CA ALA A 37 -6.39 -0.39 -2.70
C ALA A 37 -7.59 -1.36 -2.69
N ARG A 38 -8.56 -1.14 -3.58
CA ARG A 38 -9.75 -1.99 -3.71
C ARG A 38 -9.44 -3.34 -4.35
N GLU A 39 -8.63 -3.35 -5.41
CA GLU A 39 -8.26 -4.57 -6.14
C GLU A 39 -7.52 -5.56 -5.22
N VAL A 40 -6.60 -5.04 -4.42
CA VAL A 40 -5.64 -5.89 -3.71
C VAL A 40 -6.14 -6.33 -2.35
N CYS A 41 -6.85 -5.46 -1.63
CA CYS A 41 -7.16 -5.69 -0.22
C CYS A 41 -8.64 -6.05 0.03
N GLY A 42 -9.56 -5.82 -0.92
CA GLY A 42 -10.99 -6.15 -0.78
C GLY A 42 -11.88 -4.96 -0.35
N PRO A 43 -13.12 -5.20 0.15
CA PRO A 43 -14.10 -4.13 0.42
C PRO A 43 -14.05 -3.48 1.82
N ASP A 44 -13.16 -3.89 2.72
CA ASP A 44 -13.15 -3.46 4.14
C ASP A 44 -12.20 -2.27 4.40
N GLU A 45 -12.69 -1.04 4.20
CA GLU A 45 -11.92 0.19 3.92
C GLU A 45 -10.73 0.53 4.85
N GLU A 46 -10.78 0.25 6.16
CA GLU A 46 -9.75 0.74 7.09
C GLU A 46 -8.47 -0.12 7.13
N GLY A 47 -8.61 -1.45 7.08
CA GLY A 47 -7.45 -2.35 7.05
C GLY A 47 -6.68 -2.30 5.72
N LEU A 48 -7.35 -1.88 4.65
CA LEU A 48 -6.79 -1.87 3.28
C LEU A 48 -5.67 -0.86 3.15
N LEU A 49 -5.91 0.36 3.62
CA LEU A 49 -4.94 1.44 3.47
C LEU A 49 -3.69 1.16 4.30
N VAL A 50 -3.83 0.47 5.43
CA VAL A 50 -2.70 0.03 6.24
C VAL A 50 -1.86 -1.02 5.52
N CYS A 51 -2.47 -2.08 4.96
CA CYS A 51 -1.73 -3.09 4.20
C CYS A 51 -1.12 -2.50 2.93
N LEU A 52 -1.87 -1.67 2.19
CA LEU A 52 -1.34 -1.03 0.99
C LEU A 52 -0.16 -0.09 1.32
N TYR A 53 -0.27 0.71 2.39
CA TYR A 53 0.83 1.56 2.85
C TYR A 53 2.07 0.74 3.21
N GLU A 54 1.91 -0.35 3.95
CA GLU A 54 2.99 -1.26 4.31
C GLU A 54 3.64 -1.86 3.06
N ALA A 55 2.83 -2.40 2.14
CA ALA A 55 3.32 -3.00 0.91
C ALA A 55 4.10 -2.00 0.05
N LEU A 56 3.57 -0.79 -0.13
CA LEU A 56 4.22 0.28 -0.90
C LEU A 56 5.54 0.72 -0.25
N THR A 57 5.58 0.81 1.08
CA THR A 57 6.79 1.13 1.86
C THR A 57 7.85 0.06 1.65
N CYS A 58 7.51 -1.21 1.87
CA CYS A 58 8.44 -2.32 1.64
C CYS A 58 8.98 -2.34 0.21
N ILE A 59 8.11 -2.16 -0.79
CA ILE A 59 8.51 -2.14 -2.20
C ILE A 59 9.42 -0.95 -2.49
N ALA A 60 9.11 0.25 -1.99
CA ALA A 60 9.89 1.46 -2.24
C ALA A 60 11.31 1.35 -1.66
N GLU A 61 11.47 0.71 -0.50
CA GLU A 61 12.76 0.55 0.18
C GLU A 61 13.56 -0.67 -0.27
N ALA A 62 12.93 -1.63 -0.96
CA ALA A 62 13.59 -2.88 -1.31
C ALA A 62 14.52 -2.79 -2.53
N GLU A 63 15.70 -3.38 -2.38
CA GLU A 63 16.60 -3.67 -3.51
C GLU A 63 15.96 -4.68 -4.49
N ALA A 64 15.22 -5.66 -3.95
CA ALA A 64 14.48 -6.66 -4.71
C ALA A 64 13.05 -6.81 -4.16
N PRO A 65 12.04 -6.15 -4.77
CA PRO A 65 10.64 -6.14 -4.29
C PRO A 65 9.98 -7.52 -4.18
N GLU A 66 10.50 -8.53 -4.89
CA GLU A 66 10.06 -9.93 -4.84
C GLU A 66 10.33 -10.60 -3.49
N TYR A 67 11.27 -10.06 -2.72
CA TYR A 67 11.86 -10.69 -1.53
C TYR A 67 11.80 -9.78 -0.31
N CYS A 68 10.82 -8.87 -0.26
CA CYS A 68 10.62 -7.99 0.88
C CYS A 68 10.32 -8.77 2.16
N ALA A 69 10.95 -8.36 3.26
CA ALA A 69 10.58 -8.80 4.59
C ALA A 69 9.38 -7.98 5.05
N ILE A 70 8.18 -8.49 4.78
CA ILE A 70 6.90 -7.86 5.17
C ILE A 70 6.47 -8.30 6.57
N ASP A 71 5.76 -7.44 7.30
CA ASP A 71 5.03 -7.88 8.48
C ASP A 71 3.69 -8.52 8.06
N GLU A 72 3.65 -9.85 7.99
CA GLU A 72 2.46 -10.62 7.61
C GLU A 72 1.23 -10.38 8.53
N LYS A 73 1.42 -9.81 9.73
CA LYS A 73 0.31 -9.41 10.59
C LYS A 73 -0.37 -8.13 10.14
N VAL A 74 0.36 -7.29 9.41
CA VAL A 74 -0.11 -6.00 8.89
C VAL A 74 -0.54 -6.16 7.44
N CYS A 75 0.29 -6.82 6.62
CA CYS A 75 0.00 -7.08 5.22
C CYS A 75 0.31 -8.54 4.89
N PRO A 76 -0.73 -9.41 4.82
CA PRO A 76 -0.56 -10.82 4.48
C PRO A 76 0.13 -11.01 3.13
N SER A 77 0.95 -12.06 3.01
CA SER A 77 1.79 -12.31 1.83
C SER A 77 1.00 -12.37 0.52
N ASN A 78 -0.20 -12.93 0.52
CA ASN A 78 -1.06 -12.97 -0.67
C ASN A 78 -1.55 -11.58 -1.12
N MET A 79 -1.77 -10.66 -0.18
CA MET A 79 -2.12 -9.26 -0.50
C MET A 79 -0.88 -8.52 -0.99
N PHE A 80 0.26 -8.71 -0.35
CA PHE A 80 1.52 -8.12 -0.80
C PHE A 80 1.88 -8.54 -2.23
N GLU A 81 1.79 -9.84 -2.53
CA GLU A 81 2.01 -10.39 -3.88
C GLU A 81 1.08 -9.77 -4.92
N ASN A 82 -0.20 -9.54 -4.57
CA ASN A 82 -1.14 -8.86 -5.44
C ASN A 82 -0.74 -7.41 -5.73
N VAL A 83 -0.21 -6.66 -4.74
CA VAL A 83 0.28 -5.28 -4.95
C VAL A 83 1.47 -5.31 -5.91
N VAL A 84 2.43 -6.21 -5.66
CA VAL A 84 3.61 -6.37 -6.50
C VAL A 84 3.21 -6.66 -7.96
N GLU A 85 2.30 -7.61 -8.17
CA GLU A 85 1.82 -7.97 -9.50
C GLU A 85 1.03 -6.84 -10.19
N ALA A 86 0.18 -6.12 -9.46
CA ALA A 86 -0.53 -4.97 -10.00
C ALA A 86 0.45 -3.89 -10.49
N LEU A 87 1.46 -3.55 -9.67
CA LEU A 87 2.48 -2.57 -10.04
C LEU A 87 3.42 -3.05 -11.17
N ARG A 88 3.51 -4.35 -11.43
CA ARG A 88 4.22 -4.90 -12.61
C ARG A 88 3.47 -4.73 -13.91
N ARG A 89 2.15 -4.91 -13.88
CA ARG A 89 1.30 -4.92 -15.09
C ARG A 89 1.26 -3.56 -15.78
N GLU A 90 1.52 -2.49 -15.05
CA GLU A 90 1.51 -1.12 -15.55
C GLU A 90 2.87 -0.63 -16.08
N ARG A 91 3.75 -1.58 -16.46
CA ARG A 91 5.10 -1.32 -16.97
C ARG A 91 5.18 -1.27 -18.50
#